data_AF-A0A943QTM6-F1
#
_entry.id   AF-A0A943QTM6-F1
#
_cell.length_a   1.000
_cell.length_b   1.000
_cell.length_c   1.000
_cell.angle_alpha   90.00
_cell.angle_beta   90.00
_cell.angle_gamma   90.00
#
_symmetry.space_group_name_H-M   'P 1'
#
loop_
_entity.id
_entity.type
_entity.pdbx_description
1 polymer ?
#
loop_
_entity_poly.entity_id
_entity_poly.type
_entity_poly.pdbx_seq_one_letter_code
_entity_poly.pdbx_strand_id
1 'polypeptide(L)'
;MSDLVLGLDIGIGSVGVGILNKVTGEIVHKNARIFPAAQAENNVERRTNRQGRRLTRRKKHRRVRLNHIFEESGLITDFTKVSINLNP
;
A
#
# COMPACT_ATOMS: atom_id res chain seq x y z
N MET A 1 35.01 20.70 -23.09
CA MET A 1 33.68 20.59 -22.44
C MET A 1 32.64 21.16 -23.39
N SER A 2 31.44 20.58 -23.47
CA SER A 2 30.37 21.15 -24.30
C SER A 2 29.86 22.47 -23.72
N ASP A 3 29.34 23.34 -24.58
CA ASP A 3 28.66 24.58 -24.18
C ASP A 3 27.20 24.37 -23.77
N LEU A 4 26.71 23.13 -23.84
CA LEU A 4 25.35 22.78 -23.45
C LEU A 4 25.22 22.57 -21.93
N VAL A 5 24.15 23.10 -21.37
CA VAL A 5 23.72 22.93 -19.97
C VAL A 5 22.32 22.33 -19.95
N LEU A 6 22.13 21.31 -19.10
CA LEU A 6 20.85 20.65 -18.87
C LEU A 6 20.24 21.11 -17.53
N GLY A 7 19.00 21.58 -17.57
CA GLY A 7 18.15 21.81 -16.41
C GLY A 7 17.11 20.70 -16.27
N LEU A 8 16.90 20.24 -15.03
CA LEU A 8 15.85 19.28 -14.68
C LEU A 8 14.96 19.87 -13.58
N ASP A 9 13.65 19.88 -13.83
CA ASP A 9 12.62 20.24 -12.84
C ASP A 9 11.86 18.98 -12.44
N ILE A 10 12.15 18.43 -11.26
CA ILE A 10 11.68 17.10 -10.83
C ILE A 10 10.48 17.26 -9.89
N GLY A 11 9.30 16.93 -10.41
CA GLY A 11 8.05 16.85 -9.66
C GLY A 11 7.65 15.41 -9.33
N ILE A 12 6.65 15.26 -8.45
CA ILE A 12 6.14 13.94 -8.03
C ILE A 12 5.51 13.14 -9.20
N GLY A 13 5.05 13.81 -10.24
CA GLY A 13 4.41 13.22 -11.43
C GLY A 13 4.89 13.82 -12.75
N SER A 14 6.05 14.47 -12.74
CA SER A 14 6.63 15.04 -13.95
C SER A 14 8.12 15.30 -13.80
N VAL A 15 8.83 15.32 -14.91
CA VAL A 15 10.17 15.89 -15.01
C VAL A 15 10.21 16.84 -16.20
N GLY A 16 10.40 18.13 -15.93
CA GLY A 16 10.75 19.13 -16.93
C GLY A 16 12.21 19.00 -17.35
N VAL A 17 12.50 19.11 -18.64
CA VAL A 17 13.85 18.97 -19.21
C VAL A 17 14.10 20.14 -20.15
N GLY A 18 15.20 20.86 -19.94
CA GLY A 18 15.63 21.95 -20.80
C GLY A 18 17.12 21.90 -21.08
N ILE A 19 17.53 22.04 -22.35
CA ILE A 19 18.94 22.13 -22.74
C ILE A 19 19.17 23.48 -23.41
N LEU A 20 20.19 24.22 -22.97
CA LEU A 20 20.57 25.50 -23.55
C LEU A 20 22.08 25.59 -23.76
N ASN A 21 22.51 26.37 -24.76
CA ASN A 21 23.91 26.72 -24.93
C ASN A 21 24.26 27.92 -24.03
N LYS A 22 25.21 27.75 -23.11
CA LYS A 22 25.56 28.75 -22.09
C LYS A 22 26.28 29.99 -22.63
N VAL A 23 26.82 29.91 -23.85
CA VAL A 23 27.55 31.02 -24.50
C VAL A 23 26.58 31.86 -25.34
N THR A 24 25.74 31.22 -26.14
CA THR A 24 24.82 31.91 -27.06
C THR A 24 23.46 32.21 -26.42
N GLY A 25 23.09 31.49 -25.36
CA GLY A 25 21.75 31.54 -24.77
C GLY A 25 20.69 30.77 -25.57
N GLU A 26 21.07 30.08 -26.65
CA GLU A 26 20.14 29.35 -27.51
C GLU A 26 19.50 28.16 -26.76
N ILE A 27 18.17 28.02 -26.89
CA ILE A 27 17.43 26.86 -26.38
C ILE A 27 17.54 25.72 -27.40
N VAL A 28 18.30 24.69 -27.04
CA VAL A 28 18.54 23.52 -27.89
C VAL A 28 17.43 22.47 -27.74
N HIS A 29 16.87 22.32 -26.54
CA HIS A 29 15.80 21.36 -26.30
C HIS A 29 14.87 21.79 -25.16
N LYS A 30 13.60 21.43 -25.28
CA LYS A 30 12.56 21.61 -24.25
C LYS A 30 11.63 20.41 -24.24
N ASN A 31 11.36 19.84 -23.07
CA ASN A 31 10.49 18.68 -22.92
C ASN A 31 9.86 18.66 -21.52
N ALA A 32 8.72 17.98 -21.41
CA ALA A 32 8.08 17.64 -20.16
C ALA A 32 7.71 16.15 -20.20
N ARG A 33 8.36 15.36 -19.35
CA ARG A 33 7.98 13.97 -19.14
C ARG A 33 6.92 13.91 -18.06
N ILE A 34 5.69 13.58 -18.41
CA ILE A 34 4.59 13.42 -17.45
C ILE A 34 4.43 11.94 -17.14
N PHE A 35 4.28 11.60 -15.86
CA PHE A 35 3.91 10.27 -15.40
C PHE A 35 2.98 10.40 -14.20
N PRO A 36 1.98 9.53 -14.02
CA PRO A 36 1.18 9.56 -12.81
C PRO A 36 2.11 9.48 -11.61
N ALA A 37 2.00 10.44 -10.69
CA ALA A 37 2.75 10.36 -9.45
C ALA A 37 2.49 9.00 -8.82
N ALA A 38 3.51 8.38 -8.21
CA ALA A 38 3.33 7.11 -7.51
C ALA A 38 2.15 7.30 -6.54
N GLN A 39 0.99 6.71 -6.87
CA GLN A 39 -0.26 6.98 -6.18
C GLN A 39 -0.10 6.47 -4.74
N ALA A 40 0.29 7.37 -3.84
CA ALA A 40 0.45 7.05 -2.42
C ALA A 40 -0.84 6.46 -1.86
N GLU A 41 -1.98 6.87 -2.42
CA GLU A 41 -3.33 6.37 -2.18
C GLU A 41 -3.44 4.84 -2.35
N ASN A 42 -2.90 4.27 -3.44
CA ASN A 42 -2.94 2.81 -3.65
C ASN A 42 -2.14 2.06 -2.57
N ASN A 43 -1.06 2.66 -2.07
CA ASN A 43 -0.31 2.08 -0.96
C ASN A 43 -1.04 2.22 0.39
N VAL A 44 -1.76 3.32 0.60
CA VAL A 44 -2.66 3.48 1.75
C VAL A 44 -3.75 2.41 1.70
N GLU A 45 -4.42 2.21 0.57
CA GLU A 45 -5.44 1.19 0.41
C GLU A 45 -4.89 -0.23 0.63
N ARG A 46 -3.74 -0.54 0.02
CA ARG A 46 -3.02 -1.80 0.24
C ARG A 46 -2.73 -2.04 1.73
N ARG A 47 -2.32 -1.01 2.46
CA ARG A 47 -2.02 -1.09 3.90
C ARG A 47 -3.29 -1.33 4.70
N THR A 48 -4.36 -0.57 4.44
CA THR A 48 -5.67 -0.71 5.10
C THR A 48 -6.24 -2.11 4.90
N ASN A 49 -6.25 -2.60 3.66
CA ASN A 49 -6.72 -3.94 3.31
C ASN A 49 -5.90 -5.03 4.03
N ARG A 50 -4.58 -4.87 4.12
CA ARG A 50 -3.72 -5.82 4.85
C ARG A 50 -4.01 -5.81 6.36
N GLN A 51 -4.21 -4.64 6.95
CA GLN A 51 -4.55 -4.52 8.37
C GLN A 51 -5.91 -5.15 8.66
N GLY A 52 -6.93 -4.85 7.85
CA GLY A 52 -8.26 -5.45 7.95
C GLY A 52 -8.20 -6.98 7.91
N ARG A 53 -7.50 -7.56 6.92
CA ARG A 53 -7.30 -9.03 6.84
C ARG A 53 -6.64 -9.61 8.09
N ARG A 54 -5.63 -8.94 8.66
CA ARG A 54 -4.94 -9.40 9.87
C ARG A 54 -5.85 -9.34 11.10
N LEU A 55 -6.64 -8.29 11.25
CA LEU A 55 -7.58 -8.15 12.36
C LEU A 55 -8.67 -9.22 12.28
N THR A 56 -9.28 -9.41 11.11
CA THR A 56 -10.30 -10.46 10.89
C THR A 56 -9.72 -11.85 11.12
N ARG A 57 -8.51 -12.14 10.60
CA ARG A 57 -7.80 -13.41 10.85
C ARG A 57 -7.59 -13.66 12.34
N ARG A 58 -7.09 -12.67 13.08
CA ARG A 58 -6.86 -12.79 14.53
C ARG A 58 -8.17 -12.95 15.30
N LYS A 59 -9.23 -12.21 14.94
CA LYS A 59 -10.56 -12.33 15.56
C LYS A 59 -11.16 -13.72 15.33
N LYS A 60 -11.09 -14.24 14.11
CA LYS A 60 -11.50 -15.63 13.78
C LYS A 60 -10.67 -16.64 14.58
N HIS A 61 -9.35 -16.49 14.57
CA HIS A 61 -8.45 -17.43 15.22
C HIS A 61 -8.59 -17.44 16.75
N ARG A 62 -9.00 -16.33 17.40
CA ARG A 62 -9.33 -16.34 18.84
C ARG A 62 -10.45 -17.34 19.17
N ARG A 63 -11.50 -17.43 18.36
CA ARG A 63 -12.58 -18.41 18.56
C ARG A 63 -12.09 -19.84 18.33
N VAL A 64 -11.26 -20.06 17.31
CA VAL A 64 -10.65 -21.38 17.06
C VAL A 64 -9.79 -21.83 18.25
N ARG A 65 -8.96 -20.93 18.80
CA ARG A 65 -8.17 -21.23 20.00
C ARG A 65 -9.05 -21.51 21.22
N LEU A 66 -10.18 -20.81 21.36
CA LEU A 66 -11.13 -21.10 22.42
C LEU A 66 -11.70 -22.52 22.28
N ASN A 67 -12.09 -22.94 21.07
CA ASN A 67 -12.57 -24.30 20.84
C ASN A 67 -11.53 -25.35 21.29
N HIS A 68 -10.27 -25.19 20.91
CA HIS A 68 -9.20 -26.11 21.35
C HIS A 68 -9.06 -26.17 22.87
N ILE A 69 -9.14 -25.03 23.58
CA ILE A 69 -9.09 -25.02 25.05
C ILE A 69 -10.27 -25.79 25.66
N PHE A 70 -11.47 -25.67 25.09
CA PHE A 70 -12.64 -26.40 25.54
C PHE A 70 -12.55 -27.92 25.27
N GLU A 71 -11.90 -28.32 24.17
CA GLU A 71 -11.63 -29.73 23.86
C GLU A 71 -10.58 -30.31 24.81
N GLU A 72 -9.44 -29.62 24.98
CA GLU A 72 -8.31 -30.04 25.84
C GLU A 72 -8.73 -30.14 27.32
N SER A 73 -9.65 -29.29 27.76
CA SER A 73 -10.21 -29.33 29.12
C SER A 73 -11.32 -30.35 29.30
N GLY A 74 -11.79 -31.01 28.22
CA GLY A 74 -12.90 -31.96 28.27
C GLY A 74 -14.28 -31.34 28.54
N LEU A 75 -14.41 -30.02 28.44
CA LEU A 75 -15.66 -29.29 28.71
C LEU A 75 -16.65 -29.41 27.54
N ILE A 76 -16.17 -29.28 26.31
CA ILE A 76 -16.98 -29.44 25.09
C ILE A 76 -16.13 -30.18 24.06
N THR A 77 -16.64 -31.32 23.58
CA THR A 77 -15.98 -32.13 22.55
C THR A 77 -16.78 -32.19 21.23
N ASP A 78 -18.06 -31.81 21.25
CA ASP A 78 -18.93 -31.72 20.07
C ASP A 78 -19.56 -30.32 19.95
N PHE A 79 -18.95 -29.46 19.13
CA PHE A 79 -19.46 -28.10 18.88
C PHE A 79 -20.66 -28.04 17.92
N THR A 80 -21.07 -29.15 17.31
CA THR A 80 -22.18 -29.13 16.33
C THR A 80 -23.54 -28.92 16.98
N LYS A 81 -23.65 -29.22 18.29
CA LYS A 81 -24.90 -29.11 19.07
C LYS A 81 -25.00 -27.82 19.89
N VAL A 82 -24.03 -26.91 19.74
CA VAL A 82 -24.03 -25.62 20.45
C VAL A 82 -25.05 -24.69 19.80
N SER A 83 -26.09 -24.30 20.55
CA SER A 83 -27.11 -23.36 20.08
C SER A 83 -26.49 -21.98 19.80
N ILE A 84 -26.91 -21.35 18.69
CA ILE A 84 -26.54 -19.98 18.32
C ILE A 84 -27.62 -18.94 18.67
N ASN A 85 -28.74 -19.38 19.27
CA ASN A 85 -29.94 -18.55 19.50
C ASN A 85 -30.18 -18.24 21.00
N LEU A 86 -29.15 -18.35 21.83
CA LEU A 86 -29.21 -17.97 23.24
C LEU A 86 -28.77 -16.50 23.42
N ASN A 87 -29.16 -15.87 24.52
CA ASN A 87 -28.59 -14.59 24.95
C ASN A 87 -27.23 -14.89 25.62
N PRO A 88 -26.09 -14.57 24.97
CA PRO A 88 -24.76 -15.01 25.39
C PRO A 88 -24.23 -14.29 26.63
#